data_AF-A0A2T1LXT2-F1
#
_entry.id   AF-A0A2T1LXT2-F1
#
_cell.length_a   1.000
_cell.length_b   1.000
_cell.length_c   1.000
_cell.angle_alpha   90.00
_cell.angle_beta   90.00
_cell.angle_gamma   90.00
#
_symmetry.space_group_name_H-M   'P 1'
#
loop_
_entity.id
_entity.type
_entity.pdbx_description
1 polymer ?
#
loop_
_entity_poly.entity_id
_entity_poly.type
_entity_poly.pdbx_seq_one_letter_code
_entity_poly.pdbx_strand_id
1 'polypeptide(L)'
;MLKTVAGIYQNGQIELTELPQNVSDRTQVLITFFDSSKIHSIKLRQLIEQLETIAGIEQGFEELNAGKNRSIEDFVQEMQQKYDISG
;
A
#
# COMPACT_ATOMS: atom_id res chain seq x y z
N MET A 1 -2.01 -8.40 -3.09
CA MET A 1 -2.00 -7.25 -2.16
C MET A 1 -1.24 -6.10 -2.79
N LEU A 2 -1.82 -4.90 -2.77
CA LEU A 2 -1.15 -3.68 -3.23
C LEU A 2 -0.02 -3.31 -2.26
N LYS A 3 1.15 -2.95 -2.79
CA LYS A 3 2.31 -2.48 -2.03
C LYS A 3 2.70 -1.12 -2.57
N THR A 4 2.78 -0.13 -1.69
CA THR A 4 3.26 1.21 -2.02
C THR A 4 4.64 1.36 -1.42
N VAL A 5 5.64 1.65 -2.24
CA VAL A 5 7.01 1.96 -1.82
C VAL A 5 7.39 3.32 -2.37
N ALA A 6 8.20 4.06 -1.61
CA ALA A 6 8.75 5.30 -2.11
C ALA A 6 9.89 5.02 -3.11
N GLY A 7 10.02 5.90 -4.10
CA GLY A 7 11.09 5.84 -5.08
C GLY A 7 11.48 7.24 -5.53
N ILE A 8 12.72 7.38 -5.96
CA ILE A 8 13.27 8.62 -6.49
C ILE A 8 13.37 8.48 -8.00
N TYR A 9 12.77 9.41 -8.74
CA TYR A 9 12.94 9.48 -10.19
C TYR A 9 14.13 10.37 -10.55
N GLN A 10 15.11 9.80 -11.23
CA GLN A 10 16.27 10.53 -11.72
C GLN A 10 16.74 9.93 -13.05
N ASN A 11 17.04 10.80 -14.03
CA ASN A 11 17.58 10.40 -15.34
C ASN A 11 16.77 9.32 -16.09
N GLY A 12 15.45 9.35 -15.99
CA GLY A 12 14.59 8.36 -16.65
C GLY A 12 14.47 7.02 -15.90
N GLN A 13 15.05 6.91 -14.71
CA GLN A 13 15.02 5.71 -13.88
C GLN A 13 14.33 6.00 -12.54
N ILE A 14 13.66 5.00 -11.98
CA ILE A 14 13.10 5.05 -10.64
C ILE A 14 13.98 4.18 -9.74
N GLU A 15 14.66 4.80 -8.81
CA GLU A 15 15.41 4.12 -7.76
C GLU A 15 14.50 3.92 -6.56
N LEU A 16 14.22 2.65 -6.23
CA LEU A 16 13.42 2.32 -5.06
C LEU A 16 14.25 2.60 -3.80
N THR A 17 13.67 3.31 -2.83
CA THR A 17 14.35 3.55 -1.54
C THR A 17 14.31 2.31 -0.65
N GLU A 18 13.39 1.40 -0.93
CA GLU A 18 13.23 0.11 -0.27
C GLU A 18 12.76 -0.94 -1.28
N LEU A 19 13.24 -2.17 -1.14
CA LEU A 19 12.77 -3.27 -1.97
C LEU A 19 11.43 -3.79 -1.42
N PRO A 20 10.36 -3.80 -2.22
CA PRO A 20 9.09 -4.32 -1.76
C PRO A 20 9.20 -5.83 -1.52
N GLN A 21 8.86 -6.26 -0.30
CA GLN A 21 8.85 -7.68 0.06
C GLN A 21 7.59 -8.37 -0.46
N ASN A 22 7.72 -9.67 -0.79
CA ASN A 22 6.63 -10.53 -1.25
C ASN A 22 5.91 -10.02 -2.52
N VAL A 23 6.66 -9.40 -3.43
CA VAL A 23 6.19 -9.01 -4.76
C VAL A 23 6.76 -9.98 -5.78
N SER A 24 5.93 -10.43 -6.71
CA SER A 24 6.38 -11.34 -7.78
C SER A 24 7.37 -10.63 -8.71
N ASP A 25 8.35 -11.38 -9.21
CA ASP A 25 9.34 -10.95 -10.20
C ASP A 25 8.72 -10.30 -11.45
N ARG A 26 7.43 -10.56 -11.73
CA ARG A 26 6.66 -9.91 -12.78
C ARG A 26 5.36 -9.32 -12.24
N THR A 27 5.42 -8.07 -11.81
CA THR A 27 4.28 -7.33 -11.26
C THR A 27 4.01 -6.06 -12.08
N GLN A 28 2.73 -5.74 -12.33
CA GLN A 28 2.35 -4.48 -12.94
C GLN A 28 2.42 -3.35 -11.89
N VAL A 29 2.92 -2.18 -12.30
CA VAL A 29 3.08 -1.02 -11.42
C VAL A 29 2.40 0.21 -12.02
N LEU A 30 1.87 1.07 -11.14
CA LEU A 30 1.38 2.40 -11.49
C LEU A 30 2.38 3.44 -10.99
N ILE A 31 2.82 4.35 -11.87
CA ILE A 31 3.76 5.42 -11.53
C ILE A 31 3.07 6.75 -11.81
N THR A 32 3.02 7.61 -10.81
CA THR A 32 2.49 8.98 -10.93
C THR A 32 3.58 9.97 -10.64
N PHE A 33 3.92 10.80 -11.64
CA PHE A 33 4.85 11.92 -11.46
C PHE A 33 4.10 13.11 -10.93
N PHE A 34 4.66 13.72 -9.90
CA PHE A 34 4.06 14.89 -9.30
C PHE A 34 4.99 16.09 -9.38
N ASP A 35 4.38 17.23 -9.66
CA ASP A 35 5.07 18.53 -9.65
C ASP A 35 5.30 18.95 -8.19
N SER A 36 6.57 19.02 -7.78
CA SER A 36 6.97 19.38 -6.41
C SER A 36 6.49 20.77 -5.99
N SER A 37 6.20 21.65 -6.96
CA SER A 37 5.63 22.99 -6.70
C SER A 37 4.12 22.99 -6.45
N LYS A 38 3.44 21.86 -6.71
CA LYS A 38 1.97 21.74 -6.63
C LYS A 38 1.49 20.64 -5.67
N ILE A 39 2.40 19.82 -5.15
CA ILE A 39 2.06 18.83 -4.15
C ILE A 39 1.81 19.48 -2.79
N HIS A 40 0.66 19.13 -2.22
CA HIS A 40 0.45 19.19 -0.78
C HIS A 40 0.74 17.78 -0.25
N SER A 41 1.77 17.63 0.59
CA SER A 41 2.19 16.34 1.17
C SER A 41 1.03 15.56 1.80
N ILE A 42 0.07 16.27 2.39
CA ILE A 42 -1.18 15.73 2.94
C ILE A 42 -2.01 15.00 1.88
N LYS A 43 -2.19 15.59 0.69
CA LYS A 43 -2.99 14.98 -0.39
C LYS A 43 -2.35 13.72 -0.95
N LEU A 44 -1.02 13.68 -1.01
CA LEU A 44 -0.29 12.50 -1.45
C LEU A 44 -0.48 11.35 -0.46
N ARG A 45 -0.36 11.63 0.85
CA ARG A 45 -0.62 10.64 1.89
C ARG A 45 -2.05 10.12 1.84
N GLN A 46 -3.04 11.01 1.66
CA GLN A 46 -4.45 10.61 1.50
C GLN A 46 -4.68 9.68 0.31
N LEU A 47 -4.03 9.93 -0.83
CA LEU A 47 -4.12 9.04 -1.99
C LEU A 47 -3.53 7.66 -1.69
N ILE A 48 -2.39 7.61 -0.99
CA ILE A 48 -1.77 6.35 -0.58
C ILE A 48 -2.71 5.57 0.35
N GLU A 49 -3.31 6.24 1.35
CA GLU A 49 -4.27 5.63 2.27
C GLU A 49 -5.53 5.10 1.54
N GLN A 50 -6.03 5.83 0.54
CA GLN A 50 -7.16 5.37 -0.29
C GLN A 50 -6.81 4.11 -1.09
N LEU A 51 -5.61 4.06 -1.68
CA LEU A 51 -5.15 2.89 -2.43
C LEU A 51 -4.98 1.67 -1.52
N GLU A 52 -4.43 1.84 -0.32
CA GLU A 52 -4.33 0.77 0.67
C GLU A 52 -5.71 0.27 1.14
N THR A 53 -6.66 1.19 1.31
CA THR A 53 -8.05 0.85 1.69
C THR A 53 -8.71 -0.03 0.64
N ILE A 54 -8.59 0.34 -0.64
CA ILE A 54 -9.14 -0.46 -1.76
C ILE A 54 -8.53 -1.87 -1.75
N ALA A 55 -7.20 -1.97 -1.59
CA ALA A 55 -6.51 -3.24 -1.56
C ALA A 55 -6.94 -4.13 -0.36
N GLY A 56 -7.17 -3.54 0.80
CA GLY A 56 -7.67 -4.25 1.98
C GLY A 56 -9.10 -4.78 1.77
N ILE A 57 -9.96 -4.02 1.09
CA ILE A 57 -11.32 -4.45 0.73
C ILE A 57 -11.27 -5.65 -0.22
N GLU A 58 -10.46 -5.58 -1.28
CA GLU A 58 -10.30 -6.69 -2.25
C GLU A 58 -9.81 -7.97 -1.56
N GLN A 59 -8.81 -7.85 -0.67
CA GLN A 59 -8.35 -8.98 0.14
C GLN A 59 -9.46 -9.56 1.02
N GLY A 60 -10.26 -8.71 1.67
CA GLY A 60 -11.41 -9.16 2.45
C GLY A 60 -12.42 -9.96 1.61
N PHE A 61 -12.68 -9.55 0.36
CA PHE A 61 -13.51 -10.33 -0.57
C PHE A 61 -12.87 -11.67 -0.94
N GLU A 62 -11.57 -11.73 -1.18
CA GLU A 62 -10.86 -12.99 -1.46
C GLU A 62 -10.95 -13.96 -0.27
N GLU A 63 -10.76 -13.48 0.95
CA GLU A 63 -10.87 -14.28 2.19
C GLU A 63 -12.29 -14.83 2.37
N LEU A 64 -13.31 -13.98 2.20
CA LEU A 64 -14.73 -14.38 2.26
C LEU A 64 -15.05 -15.45 1.20
N ASN A 65 -14.62 -15.23 -0.05
CA ASN A 65 -14.85 -16.18 -1.15
C ASN A 65 -14.12 -17.52 -0.92
N ALA A 66 -12.98 -17.50 -0.22
CA ALA A 66 -12.25 -18.70 0.18
C ALA A 66 -12.84 -19.41 1.42
N GLY A 67 -13.93 -18.89 2.01
CA GLY A 67 -14.51 -19.41 3.24
C GLY A 67 -13.62 -19.20 4.47
N LYS A 68 -12.62 -18.31 4.37
CA LYS A 68 -11.74 -17.94 5.47
C LYS A 68 -12.39 -16.82 6.25
N ASN A 69 -12.90 -17.14 7.43
CA ASN A 69 -13.33 -16.14 8.39
C ASN A 69 -12.15 -15.88 9.32
N ARG A 70 -11.48 -14.73 9.19
CA ARG A 70 -10.49 -14.28 10.18
C ARG A 70 -11.21 -13.78 11.44
N SER A 71 -10.62 -14.01 12.61
CA SER A 71 -11.13 -13.40 13.84
C SER A 71 -11.00 -11.88 13.77
N ILE A 72 -11.91 -11.16 14.42
CA ILE A 72 -11.78 -9.70 14.59
C ILE A 72 -10.49 -9.38 15.37
N GLU A 73 -10.04 -10.26 16.26
CA GLU A 73 -8.79 -10.07 17.03
C GLU A 73 -7.55 -10.09 16.12
N ASP A 74 -7.46 -11.09 15.23
CA ASP A 74 -6.38 -11.16 14.24
C ASP A 74 -6.39 -9.93 13.34
N PHE A 75 -7.58 -9.42 13.00
CA PHE A 75 -7.70 -8.19 12.22
C PHE A 75 -7.14 -6.98 12.94
N VAL A 76 -7.53 -6.78 14.20
CA VAL A 76 -7.11 -5.64 15.00
C VAL A 76 -5.59 -5.67 15.21
N GLN A 77 -5.01 -6.84 15.47
CA GLN A 77 -3.58 -6.99 15.68
C GLN A 77 -2.76 -6.66 14.43
N GLU A 78 -3.19 -7.12 13.25
CA GLU A 78 -2.56 -6.76 11.96
C GLU A 78 -2.57 -5.24 11.75
N MET A 79 -3.71 -4.59 11.99
CA MET A 79 -3.86 -3.15 11.78
C MET A 79 -3.03 -2.32 12.76
N GLN A 80 -2.95 -2.74 14.03
CA GLN A 80 -2.08 -2.10 15.02
C GLN A 80 -0.61 -2.20 14.62
N GLN A 81 -0.17 -3.37 14.15
CA GLN A 81 1.22 -3.60 13.75
C GLN A 81 1.59 -2.82 12.48
N LYS A 82 0.66 -2.68 11.53
CA LYS A 82 0.89 -2.02 10.25
C LYS A 82 0.89 -0.50 10.35
N TYR A 83 0.08 0.07 11.24
CA TYR A 83 -0.13 1.51 11.34
C TYR A 83 0.37 2.12 12.66
N ASP A 84 1.05 1.34 13.50
CA ASP A 84 1.57 1.73 14.81
C ASP A 84 0.50 2.41 15.69
N ILE A 85 -0.75 1.93 15.56
CA ILE A 85 -1.90 2.45 16.30
C ILE A 85 -1.77 1.94 17.72
N SER A 86 -1.15 2.74 18.59
CA SER A 86 -1.13 2.49 20.03
C SER A 86 -2.57 2.49 20.55
N GLY A 87 -2.99 1.36 21.13
CA GLY A 87 -4.29 1.22 21.78
C GLY A 87 -4.44 2.08 23.02
#